data_AF-A0A1X7QWD3-F1
#
_entry.id   AF-A0A1X7QWD3-F1
#
_cell.length_a   1.000
_cell.length_b   1.000
_cell.length_c   1.000
_cell.angle_alpha   90.00
_cell.angle_beta   90.00
_cell.angle_gamma   90.00
#
_symmetry.space_group_name_H-M   'P 1'
#
loop_
_entity.id
_entity.type
_entity.pdbx_description
1 polymer ?
#
loop_
_entity_poly.entity_id
_entity_poly.type
_entity_poly.pdbx_seq_one_letter_code
_entity_poly.pdbx_strand_id
1 'polypeptide(L)'
;MDGLSLPYCKNLYDYLIKWGDFLSFKLEFSPDQPGFEGQSFFINEDTQNQTVELVCFKSTFLKVFAEAHNNFNKYVSHSIESPIDWDVYYMTIGYLMTTPENKTILNLHEDCVLKLLSQSPDRMDFLTKELLVTQSLLTSTRNSLNKSSSMWYWYRKLYILFGQHTAVSDETLLMKWIPTFKNSAELHKCNYYCWNTVRWFFDIVPSLKVKTDLFEMTKEFCFKHVSDCSSWDTLGYIVSHQQENNKFNFKNYTFLQKRYQSNKNLNTSVNLTPPASMALTLDIESIINELVRYIDLLPVKDWTVFVCLSRIINSSKISLDNHIRKCWLDQISKFEDRQGSISYKNMNPIVPLSKMDDLTISNQVLHFGWKKRFLKTI
;
A
#
# COMPACT_ATOMS: atom_id res chain seq x y z
N MET A 1 27.22 14.84 29.51
CA MET A 1 26.93 14.27 28.18
C MET A 1 26.48 15.43 27.33
N ASP A 2 27.27 15.84 26.35
CA ASP A 2 26.80 16.81 25.36
C ASP A 2 25.68 16.11 24.57
N GLY A 3 24.46 16.67 24.62
CA GLY A 3 23.28 16.06 23.99
C GLY A 3 23.48 15.82 22.49
N LEU A 4 22.77 14.83 21.94
CA LEU A 4 22.77 14.61 20.49
C LEU A 4 22.22 15.86 19.80
N SER A 5 23.00 16.48 18.93
CA SER A 5 22.49 17.57 18.09
C SER A 5 21.82 16.96 16.86
N LEU A 6 20.48 17.08 16.81
CA LEU A 6 19.63 16.52 15.75
C LEU A 6 18.70 17.56 15.08
N PRO A 7 19.15 18.80 14.76
CA PRO A 7 18.29 19.81 14.17
C PRO A 7 17.61 19.37 12.87
N TYR A 8 18.26 18.58 12.01
CA TYR A 8 17.66 18.19 10.72
C TYR A 8 16.64 17.04 10.86
N CYS A 9 16.95 16.03 11.67
CA CYS A 9 16.06 14.91 11.95
C CYS A 9 14.81 15.36 12.71
N LYS A 10 14.96 16.28 13.67
CA LYS A 10 13.82 16.87 14.39
C LYS A 10 12.96 17.72 13.48
N ASN A 11 13.58 18.58 12.67
CA ASN A 11 12.87 19.39 11.69
C ASN A 11 12.10 18.52 10.67
N LEU A 12 12.70 17.42 10.21
CA LEU A 12 11.99 16.41 9.41
C LEU A 12 10.76 15.89 10.14
N TYR A 13 10.89 15.42 11.38
CA TYR A 13 9.74 14.93 12.16
C TYR A 13 8.62 15.96 12.24
N ASP A 14 8.95 17.21 12.59
CA ASP A 14 7.97 18.29 12.73
C ASP A 14 7.19 18.51 11.42
N TYR A 15 7.85 18.41 10.26
CA TYR A 15 7.20 18.49 8.97
C TYR A 15 6.32 17.27 8.66
N LEU A 16 6.76 16.06 8.98
CA LEU A 16 6.00 14.83 8.66
C LEU A 16 4.70 14.72 9.46
N ILE A 17 4.58 15.36 10.63
CA ILE A 17 3.37 15.29 11.47
C ILE A 17 2.42 16.47 11.30
N LYS A 18 2.82 17.52 10.57
CA LYS A 18 2.13 18.81 10.57
C LYS A 18 0.75 18.79 9.90
N TRP A 19 0.53 17.91 8.92
CA TRP A 19 -0.66 17.94 8.06
C TRP A 19 -1.55 16.70 8.20
N GLY A 20 -1.72 16.23 9.42
CA GLY A 20 -2.49 15.00 9.70
C GLY A 20 -3.97 15.04 9.31
N ASP A 21 -4.53 16.24 9.10
CA ASP A 21 -5.94 16.43 8.73
C ASP A 21 -6.17 16.55 7.22
N PHE A 22 -5.09 16.61 6.41
CA PHE A 22 -5.22 16.73 4.95
C PHE A 22 -5.58 15.37 4.32
N LEU A 23 -6.36 15.41 3.23
CA LEU A 23 -6.79 14.21 2.50
C LEU A 23 -5.63 13.48 1.82
N SER A 24 -4.61 14.22 1.39
CA SER A 24 -3.43 13.67 0.74
C SER A 24 -2.15 14.37 1.17
N PHE A 25 -1.13 13.58 1.44
CA PHE A 25 0.22 14.04 1.71
C PHE A 25 1.20 13.29 0.79
N LYS A 26 2.10 14.02 0.14
CA LYS A 26 3.15 13.48 -0.73
C LYS A 26 4.52 13.99 -0.27
N LEU A 27 5.45 13.07 0.02
CA LEU A 27 6.86 13.40 0.24
C LEU A 27 7.64 13.28 -1.06
N GLU A 28 8.04 14.41 -1.63
CA GLU A 28 8.81 14.49 -2.88
C GLU A 28 10.29 14.76 -2.64
N PHE A 29 11.15 14.23 -3.50
CA PHE A 29 12.59 14.48 -3.47
C PHE A 29 13.02 15.14 -4.77
N SER A 30 13.68 16.29 -4.66
CA SER A 30 14.05 17.11 -5.82
C SER A 30 15.51 17.61 -5.72
N PRO A 31 16.20 17.85 -6.85
CA PRO A 31 17.46 18.59 -6.84
C PRO A 31 17.28 19.97 -6.19
N ASP A 32 18.35 20.50 -5.58
CA ASP A 32 18.35 21.86 -5.04
C ASP A 32 18.00 22.86 -6.15
N GLN A 33 17.12 23.82 -5.84
CA GLN A 33 16.61 24.81 -6.80
C GLN A 33 17.11 26.22 -6.47
N PRO A 34 17.46 27.05 -7.47
CA PRO A 34 17.79 28.46 -7.25
C PRO A 34 16.65 29.19 -6.53
N GLY A 35 16.96 30.02 -5.54
CA GLY A 35 15.96 30.77 -4.76
C GLY A 35 15.41 30.05 -3.52
N PHE A 36 15.78 28.79 -3.30
CA PHE A 36 15.44 28.02 -2.09
C PHE A 36 16.68 27.75 -1.21
N GLU A 37 17.72 28.55 -1.39
CA GLU A 37 18.98 28.43 -0.66
C GLU A 37 18.75 28.57 0.85
N GLY A 38 19.20 27.57 1.60
CA GLY A 38 19.06 27.54 3.06
C GLY A 38 17.70 27.04 3.58
N GLN A 39 16.71 26.79 2.71
CA GLN A 39 15.46 26.14 3.12
C GLN A 39 15.64 24.63 3.22
N SER A 40 15.26 24.04 4.36
CA SER A 40 15.31 22.59 4.53
C SER A 40 14.27 21.87 3.67
N PHE A 41 13.04 22.40 3.62
CA PHE A 41 11.94 21.81 2.87
C PHE A 41 11.16 22.92 2.18
N PHE A 42 10.63 22.62 1.00
CA PHE A 42 9.61 23.43 0.34
C PHE A 42 8.25 22.77 0.49
N ILE A 43 7.21 23.58 0.64
CA ILE A 43 5.86 23.09 0.90
C ILE A 43 4.93 23.70 -0.15
N ASN A 44 4.20 22.83 -0.83
CA ASN A 44 3.13 23.19 -1.73
C ASN A 44 1.81 22.71 -1.11
N GLU A 45 1.03 23.64 -0.58
CA GLU A 45 -0.26 23.37 0.06
C GLU A 45 -1.41 23.81 -0.86
N ASP A 46 -2.28 22.86 -1.22
CA ASP A 46 -3.55 23.14 -1.86
C ASP A 46 -4.68 22.93 -0.84
N THR A 47 -5.12 24.04 -0.25
CA THR A 47 -6.18 24.05 0.77
C THR A 47 -7.56 23.75 0.19
N GLN A 48 -7.79 23.94 -1.11
CA GLN A 48 -9.07 23.65 -1.74
C GLN A 48 -9.25 22.14 -1.92
N ASN A 49 -8.19 21.47 -2.38
CA ASN A 49 -8.20 20.02 -2.59
C ASN A 49 -7.73 19.22 -1.36
N GLN A 50 -7.34 19.90 -0.28
CA GLN A 50 -6.81 19.30 0.94
C GLN A 50 -5.61 18.37 0.63
N THR A 51 -4.69 18.85 -0.21
CA THR A 51 -3.47 18.13 -0.55
C THR A 51 -2.21 18.90 -0.17
N VAL A 52 -1.21 18.20 0.36
CA VAL A 52 0.12 18.76 0.67
C VAL A 52 1.20 17.98 -0.05
N GLU A 53 2.13 18.72 -0.61
CA GLU A 53 3.38 18.20 -1.13
C GLU A 53 4.54 18.82 -0.36
N LEU A 54 5.29 17.96 0.34
CA LEU A 54 6.53 18.32 1.02
C LEU A 54 7.71 17.93 0.13
N VAL A 55 8.43 18.93 -0.39
CA VAL A 55 9.61 18.73 -1.22
C VAL A 55 10.86 18.77 -0.34
N CYS A 56 11.55 17.63 -0.24
CA CYS A 56 12.84 17.46 0.39
C CYS A 56 13.94 17.62 -0.66
N PHE A 57 14.72 18.70 -0.56
CA PHE A 57 15.83 18.93 -1.48
C PHE A 57 17.01 17.99 -1.20
N LYS A 58 17.82 17.74 -2.23
CA LYS A 58 18.98 16.85 -2.15
C LYS A 58 19.95 17.24 -1.03
N SER A 59 20.24 18.53 -0.85
CA SER A 59 21.12 18.99 0.23
C SER A 59 20.54 18.68 1.62
N THR A 60 19.24 18.86 1.82
CA THR A 60 18.55 18.49 3.08
C THR A 60 18.55 17.00 3.30
N PHE A 61 18.24 16.20 2.28
CA PHE A 61 18.30 14.75 2.36
C PHE A 61 19.69 14.26 2.84
N LEU A 62 20.76 14.82 2.28
CA LEU A 62 22.13 14.49 2.66
C LEU A 62 22.47 14.95 4.08
N LYS A 63 21.97 16.12 4.51
CA LYS A 63 22.15 16.60 5.89
C LYS A 63 21.45 15.67 6.90
N VAL A 64 20.21 15.27 6.64
CA VAL A 64 19.49 14.31 7.48
C VAL A 64 20.21 12.96 7.50
N PHE A 65 20.65 12.46 6.35
CA PHE A 65 21.42 11.22 6.26
C PHE A 65 22.69 11.29 7.12
N ALA A 66 23.51 12.32 6.93
CA ALA A 66 24.78 12.46 7.64
C ALA A 66 24.57 12.63 9.15
N GLU A 67 23.59 13.43 9.55
CA GLU A 67 23.25 13.66 10.96
C GLU A 67 22.76 12.36 11.63
N ALA A 68 21.84 11.63 11.00
CA ALA A 68 21.36 10.36 11.51
C ALA A 68 22.51 9.36 11.67
N HIS A 69 23.36 9.21 10.65
CA HIS A 69 24.49 8.27 10.68
C HIS A 69 25.52 8.61 11.75
N ASN A 70 25.89 9.88 11.88
CA ASN A 70 26.86 10.32 12.88
C ASN A 70 26.34 10.07 14.30
N ASN A 71 25.06 10.35 14.55
CA ASN A 71 24.47 10.15 15.87
C ASN A 71 24.24 8.67 16.19
N PHE A 72 23.93 7.83 15.20
CA PHE A 72 23.82 6.38 15.42
C PHE A 72 25.18 5.75 15.74
N ASN A 73 26.24 6.14 15.03
CA ASN A 73 27.58 5.67 15.33
C ASN A 73 28.00 6.06 16.75
N LYS A 74 27.65 7.28 17.20
CA LYS A 74 27.84 7.69 18.60
C LYS A 74 27.00 6.84 19.56
N TYR A 75 25.71 6.65 19.27
CA TYR A 75 24.83 5.82 20.12
C TYR A 75 25.38 4.40 20.29
N VAL A 76 25.85 3.78 19.20
CA VAL A 76 26.48 2.44 19.24
C VAL A 76 27.82 2.46 19.97
N SER A 77 28.65 3.48 19.75
CA SER A 77 29.99 3.55 20.36
C SER A 77 29.96 3.77 21.88
N HIS A 78 28.91 4.39 22.41
CA HIS A 78 28.76 4.64 23.85
C HIS A 78 28.18 3.44 24.62
N SER A 79 27.93 2.30 23.96
CA SER A 79 27.46 1.03 24.54
C SER A 79 26.09 1.09 25.26
N ILE A 80 25.61 -0.09 25.71
CA ILE A 80 24.21 -0.52 25.97
C ILE A 80 23.40 0.37 26.94
N GLU A 81 24.03 1.29 27.67
CA GLU A 81 23.36 2.13 28.69
C GLU A 81 22.84 3.47 28.18
N SER A 82 23.07 3.82 26.91
CA SER A 82 22.52 5.05 26.33
C SER A 82 20.99 5.00 26.38
N PRO A 83 20.33 5.93 27.10
CA PRO A 83 18.88 5.87 27.26
C PRO A 83 18.20 6.09 25.92
N ILE A 84 17.25 5.22 25.57
CA ILE A 84 16.30 5.49 24.49
C ILE A 84 15.48 6.74 24.87
N ASP A 85 15.55 7.79 24.08
CA ASP A 85 14.83 9.05 24.28
C ASP A 85 14.33 9.63 22.94
N TRP A 86 13.85 10.87 22.96
CA TRP A 86 13.38 11.57 21.77
C TRP A 86 14.47 11.78 20.71
N ASP A 87 15.72 11.97 21.12
CA ASP A 87 16.82 12.17 20.19
C ASP A 87 17.12 10.87 19.43
N VAL A 88 17.17 9.73 20.13
CA VAL A 88 17.29 8.42 19.47
C VAL A 88 16.11 8.17 18.52
N TYR A 89 14.89 8.54 18.92
CA TYR A 89 13.71 8.44 18.05
C TYR A 89 13.84 9.30 16.78
N TYR A 90 14.15 10.60 16.88
CA TYR A 90 14.32 11.47 15.72
C TYR A 90 15.42 10.97 14.78
N MET A 91 16.55 10.51 15.34
CA MET A 91 17.62 9.88 14.58
C MET A 91 17.12 8.66 13.79
N THR A 92 16.31 7.80 14.40
CA THR A 92 15.73 6.65 13.67
C THR A 92 14.82 7.08 12.53
N ILE A 93 14.05 8.16 12.65
CA ILE A 93 13.23 8.70 11.55
C ILE A 93 14.11 9.15 10.37
N GLY A 94 15.19 9.89 10.66
CA GLY A 94 16.15 10.31 9.62
C GLY A 94 16.78 9.11 8.91
N TYR A 95 17.07 8.04 9.65
CA TYR A 95 17.53 6.77 9.10
C TYR A 95 16.46 6.05 8.27
N LEU A 96 15.20 5.99 8.72
CA LEU A 96 14.13 5.34 7.98
C LEU A 96 13.83 6.06 6.67
N MET A 97 13.89 7.40 6.65
CA MET A 97 13.77 8.18 5.41
C MET A 97 14.90 7.88 4.41
N THR A 98 16.10 7.56 4.89
CA THR A 98 17.28 7.45 4.03
C THR A 98 17.65 6.01 3.68
N THR A 99 17.43 5.07 4.59
CA THR A 99 17.70 3.63 4.49
C THR A 99 16.59 2.80 5.15
N PRO A 100 15.39 2.73 4.54
CA PRO A 100 14.19 2.13 5.16
C PRO A 100 14.27 0.61 5.38
N GLU A 101 15.23 -0.10 4.76
CA GLU A 101 15.40 -1.55 4.92
C GLU A 101 16.45 -1.94 5.98
N ASN A 102 16.98 -0.97 6.73
CA ASN A 102 17.93 -1.26 7.81
C ASN A 102 17.21 -1.86 9.03
N LYS A 103 17.24 -3.19 9.14
CA LYS A 103 16.58 -3.95 10.23
C LYS A 103 17.02 -3.54 11.63
N THR A 104 18.28 -3.18 11.81
CA THR A 104 18.79 -2.73 13.12
C THR A 104 18.12 -1.43 13.54
N ILE A 105 18.00 -0.48 12.61
CA ILE A 105 17.28 0.79 12.85
C ILE A 105 15.79 0.54 13.05
N LEU A 106 15.15 -0.32 12.26
CA LEU A 106 13.73 -0.63 12.44
C LEU A 106 13.42 -1.22 13.82
N ASN A 107 14.27 -2.13 14.30
CA ASN A 107 14.13 -2.69 15.65
C ASN A 107 14.34 -1.60 16.71
N LEU A 108 15.37 -0.77 16.55
CA LEU A 108 15.62 0.35 17.45
C LEU A 108 14.46 1.36 17.44
N HIS A 109 13.87 1.64 16.28
CA HIS A 109 12.72 2.51 16.11
C HIS A 109 11.48 1.93 16.81
N GLU A 110 11.21 0.63 16.64
CA GLU A 110 10.15 -0.06 17.38
C GLU A 110 10.39 0.07 18.90
N ASP A 111 11.61 -0.14 19.38
CA ASP A 111 11.93 0.01 20.80
C ASP A 111 11.75 1.47 21.28
N CYS A 112 12.11 2.46 20.46
CA CYS A 112 11.86 3.88 20.72
C CYS A 112 10.37 4.17 20.85
N VAL A 113 9.58 3.75 19.88
CA VAL A 113 8.13 3.97 19.84
C VAL A 113 7.47 3.34 21.06
N LEU A 114 7.81 2.10 21.40
CA LEU A 114 7.22 1.41 22.56
C LEU A 114 7.60 2.09 23.88
N LYS A 115 8.85 2.54 24.02
CA LYS A 115 9.29 3.26 25.23
C LYS A 115 8.59 4.62 25.34
N LEU A 116 8.64 5.45 24.30
CA LEU A 116 8.01 6.77 24.30
C LEU A 116 6.49 6.67 24.47
N LEU A 117 5.84 5.67 23.87
CA LEU A 117 4.42 5.38 24.07
C LEU A 117 4.08 5.07 25.53
N SER A 118 4.90 4.25 26.20
CA SER A 118 4.67 3.92 27.63
C SER A 118 4.82 5.14 28.55
N GLN A 119 5.65 6.10 28.16
CA GLN A 119 5.94 7.34 28.89
C GLN A 119 4.99 8.49 28.52
N SER A 120 4.31 8.41 27.37
CA SER A 120 3.46 9.50 26.88
C SER A 120 2.19 9.63 27.74
N PRO A 121 1.85 10.85 28.21
CA PRO A 121 0.58 11.10 28.89
C PRO A 121 -0.61 10.94 27.94
N ASP A 122 -0.45 11.35 26.68
CA ASP A 122 -1.41 11.10 25.60
C ASP A 122 -0.83 10.09 24.60
N ARG A 123 -1.19 8.83 24.82
CA ARG A 123 -0.73 7.70 23.99
C ARG A 123 -1.31 7.75 22.58
N MET A 124 -2.52 8.27 22.43
CA MET A 124 -3.23 8.30 21.16
C MET A 124 -2.73 9.40 20.24
N ASP A 125 -2.42 10.58 20.81
CA ASP A 125 -1.74 11.64 20.07
C ASP A 125 -0.36 11.17 19.57
N PHE A 126 0.43 10.50 20.43
CA PHE A 126 1.73 9.94 20.03
C PHE A 126 1.60 8.92 18.89
N LEU A 127 0.69 7.95 19.01
CA LEU A 127 0.43 6.97 17.95
C LEU A 127 -0.06 7.61 16.66
N THR A 128 -0.88 8.67 16.75
CA THR A 128 -1.35 9.42 15.59
C THR A 128 -0.18 10.09 14.88
N LYS A 129 0.73 10.74 15.62
CA LYS A 129 1.95 11.33 15.05
C LYS A 129 2.86 10.29 14.39
N GLU A 130 3.05 9.14 15.04
CA GLU A 130 3.83 8.03 14.48
C GLU A 130 3.19 7.44 13.20
N LEU A 131 1.86 7.35 13.18
CA LEU A 131 1.12 6.98 11.97
C LEU A 131 1.41 7.97 10.84
N LEU A 132 1.33 9.28 11.10
CA LEU A 132 1.60 10.32 10.10
C LEU A 132 3.03 10.27 9.56
N VAL A 133 4.02 10.05 10.43
CA VAL A 133 5.41 9.82 10.00
C VAL A 133 5.48 8.65 9.04
N THR A 134 4.92 7.50 9.42
CA THR A 134 4.96 6.29 8.59
C THR A 134 4.19 6.46 7.27
N GLN A 135 3.02 7.08 7.31
CA GLN A 135 2.21 7.37 6.11
C GLN A 135 2.96 8.28 5.15
N SER A 136 3.58 9.35 5.66
CA SER A 136 4.37 10.29 4.87
C SER A 136 5.56 9.64 4.16
N LEU A 137 6.22 8.69 4.82
CA LEU A 137 7.29 7.89 4.20
C LEU A 137 6.74 6.92 3.16
N LEU A 138 5.59 6.29 3.42
CA LEU A 138 4.94 5.36 2.50
C LEU A 138 4.29 6.05 1.29
N THR A 139 3.94 7.33 1.36
CA THR A 139 3.44 8.13 0.22
C THR A 139 4.54 8.99 -0.42
N SER A 140 5.77 8.48 -0.36
CA SER A 140 6.93 9.12 -0.98
C SER A 140 7.04 8.88 -2.49
N THR A 141 7.54 9.86 -3.25
CA THR A 141 7.90 9.67 -4.67
C THR A 141 9.10 8.75 -4.86
N ARG A 142 9.88 8.45 -3.81
CA ARG A 142 10.99 7.50 -3.88
C ARG A 142 10.51 6.06 -3.72
N ASN A 143 10.78 5.26 -4.76
CA ASN A 143 10.52 3.81 -4.77
C ASN A 143 11.08 3.09 -3.53
N SER A 144 12.29 3.44 -3.07
CA SER A 144 12.93 2.78 -1.93
C SER A 144 12.14 2.92 -0.63
N LEU A 145 11.38 4.01 -0.47
CA LEU A 145 10.53 4.25 0.70
C LEU A 145 9.14 3.67 0.50
N ASN A 146 8.46 4.08 -0.57
CA ASN A 146 7.08 3.67 -0.86
C ASN A 146 6.92 2.16 -1.06
N LYS A 147 7.92 1.48 -1.63
CA LYS A 147 7.95 0.02 -1.80
C LYS A 147 8.78 -0.68 -0.72
N SER A 148 9.05 -0.03 0.41
CA SER A 148 9.79 -0.66 1.50
C SER A 148 8.94 -1.73 2.18
N SER A 149 9.39 -2.98 2.09
CA SER A 149 8.73 -4.11 2.74
C SER A 149 8.66 -3.95 4.26
N SER A 150 9.72 -3.37 4.82
CA SER A 150 9.87 -3.15 6.25
C SER A 150 8.95 -2.04 6.76
N MET A 151 8.82 -0.93 6.03
CA MET A 151 7.89 0.15 6.39
C MET A 151 6.43 -0.29 6.31
N TRP A 152 6.04 -1.07 5.30
CA TRP A 152 4.69 -1.65 5.24
C TRP A 152 4.42 -2.62 6.39
N TYR A 153 5.44 -3.36 6.83
CA TYR A 153 5.31 -4.22 8.01
C TYR A 153 5.20 -3.41 9.31
N TRP A 154 5.95 -2.32 9.44
CA TRP A 154 5.80 -1.37 10.54
C TRP A 154 4.40 -0.74 10.58
N TYR A 155 3.88 -0.34 9.42
CA TYR A 155 2.51 0.16 9.27
C TYR A 155 1.47 -0.84 9.81
N ARG A 156 1.62 -2.14 9.52
CA ARG A 156 0.76 -3.18 10.12
C ARG A 156 0.90 -3.28 11.64
N LYS A 157 2.12 -3.16 12.18
CA LYS A 157 2.35 -3.17 13.63
C LYS A 157 1.67 -1.98 14.31
N LEU A 158 1.73 -0.80 13.70
CA LEU A 158 1.01 0.38 14.18
C LEU A 158 -0.49 0.12 14.28
N TYR A 159 -1.12 -0.50 13.27
CA TYR A 159 -2.54 -0.87 13.36
C TYR A 159 -2.86 -1.72 14.62
N ILE A 160 -1.98 -2.67 14.95
CA ILE A 160 -2.13 -3.50 16.17
C ILE A 160 -2.01 -2.65 17.44
N LEU A 161 -1.01 -1.76 17.49
CA LEU A 161 -0.79 -0.87 18.64
C LEU A 161 -1.98 0.07 18.85
N PHE A 162 -2.55 0.64 17.79
CA PHE A 162 -3.78 1.42 17.86
C PHE A 162 -4.91 0.63 18.51
N GLY A 163 -5.13 -0.61 18.06
CA GLY A 163 -6.15 -1.49 18.64
C GLY A 163 -5.94 -1.76 20.14
N GLN A 164 -4.72 -1.69 20.68
CA GLN A 164 -4.48 -1.90 22.11
C GLN A 164 -4.90 -0.70 22.98
N HIS A 165 -5.04 0.48 22.37
CA HIS A 165 -5.30 1.74 23.06
C HIS A 165 -6.65 2.35 22.71
N THR A 166 -7.34 1.86 21.67
CA THR A 166 -8.71 2.23 21.32
C THR A 166 -9.60 1.02 21.16
N ALA A 167 -10.91 1.23 21.26
CA ALA A 167 -11.84 0.23 20.75
C ALA A 167 -11.58 0.04 19.24
N VAL A 168 -11.36 -1.20 18.80
CA VAL A 168 -11.12 -1.56 17.38
C VAL A 168 -12.32 -1.19 16.49
N SER A 169 -13.45 -0.80 17.08
CA SER A 169 -14.68 -0.41 16.40
C SER A 169 -14.79 1.09 16.08
N ASP A 170 -13.80 1.93 16.39
CA ASP A 170 -13.84 3.35 15.99
C ASP A 170 -13.59 3.48 14.48
N GLU A 171 -14.69 3.56 13.72
CA GLU A 171 -14.64 3.66 12.27
C GLU A 171 -13.87 4.90 11.78
N THR A 172 -13.95 6.03 12.49
CA THR A 172 -13.27 7.28 12.09
C THR A 172 -11.77 7.07 12.09
N LEU A 173 -11.26 6.36 13.10
CA LEU A 173 -9.86 6.02 13.21
C LEU A 173 -9.44 4.98 12.15
N LEU A 174 -10.27 3.97 11.89
CA LEU A 174 -10.00 2.96 10.86
C LEU A 174 -9.91 3.57 9.46
N MET A 175 -10.72 4.59 9.18
CA MET A 175 -10.71 5.28 7.88
C MET A 175 -9.39 6.01 7.60
N LYS A 176 -8.58 6.34 8.61
CA LYS A 176 -7.26 6.99 8.41
C LYS A 176 -6.26 6.12 7.66
N TRP A 177 -6.48 4.81 7.56
CA TRP A 177 -5.58 3.87 6.87
C TRP A 177 -5.76 3.89 5.35
N ILE A 178 -7.00 4.08 4.87
CA ILE A 178 -7.36 3.95 3.45
C ILE A 178 -6.60 4.95 2.55
N PRO A 179 -6.49 6.25 2.87
CA PRO A 179 -5.82 7.21 2.00
C PRO A 179 -4.37 6.83 1.69
N THR A 180 -3.67 6.21 2.64
CA THR A 180 -2.27 5.77 2.42
C THR A 180 -2.19 4.72 1.32
N PHE A 181 -3.13 3.78 1.26
CA PHE A 181 -3.15 2.76 0.21
C PHE A 181 -3.36 3.38 -1.16
N LYS A 182 -4.36 4.27 -1.30
CA LYS A 182 -4.67 4.97 -2.55
C LYS A 182 -3.49 5.82 -3.01
N ASN A 183 -2.98 6.69 -2.13
CA ASN A 183 -1.90 7.62 -2.45
C ASN A 183 -0.60 6.89 -2.79
N SER A 184 -0.27 5.83 -2.05
CA SER A 184 0.91 5.01 -2.35
C SER A 184 0.80 4.32 -3.72
N ALA A 185 -0.37 3.73 -4.03
CA ALA A 185 -0.58 3.02 -5.27
C ALA A 185 -0.58 3.96 -6.49
N GLU A 186 -1.13 5.17 -6.36
CA GLU A 186 -1.14 6.19 -7.42
C GLU A 186 0.28 6.66 -7.78
N LEU A 187 1.19 6.74 -6.80
CA LEU A 187 2.58 7.15 -7.04
C LEU A 187 3.40 6.07 -7.72
N HIS A 188 3.13 4.80 -7.42
CA HIS A 188 3.99 3.69 -7.82
C HIS A 188 3.20 2.49 -8.34
N LYS A 189 3.24 2.32 -9.65
CA LYS A 189 2.64 1.17 -10.35
C LYS A 189 3.13 -0.16 -9.75
N CYS A 190 2.20 -1.11 -9.66
CA CYS A 190 2.41 -2.47 -9.18
C CYS A 190 3.09 -2.51 -7.81
N ASN A 191 2.68 -1.65 -6.87
CA ASN A 191 3.21 -1.68 -5.50
C ASN A 191 2.64 -2.90 -4.74
N TYR A 192 3.30 -4.04 -4.91
CA TYR A 192 2.92 -5.30 -4.27
C TYR A 192 2.81 -5.19 -2.74
N TYR A 193 3.67 -4.42 -2.07
CA TYR A 193 3.66 -4.33 -0.60
C TYR A 193 2.45 -3.54 -0.08
N CYS A 194 2.07 -2.47 -0.78
CA CYS A 194 0.84 -1.72 -0.53
C CYS A 194 -0.38 -2.63 -0.68
N TRP A 195 -0.53 -3.26 -1.85
CA TRP A 195 -1.66 -4.14 -2.17
C TRP A 195 -1.72 -5.39 -1.27
N ASN A 196 -0.56 -5.95 -0.90
CA ASN A 196 -0.51 -7.03 0.08
C ASN A 196 -0.95 -6.58 1.48
N THR A 197 -0.73 -5.31 1.83
CA THR A 197 -1.22 -4.74 3.09
C THR A 197 -2.71 -4.43 3.04
N VAL A 198 -3.25 -4.00 1.90
CA VAL A 198 -4.70 -3.88 1.68
C VAL A 198 -5.39 -5.21 1.92
N ARG A 199 -4.90 -6.32 1.36
CA ARG A 199 -5.47 -7.66 1.59
C ARG A 199 -5.43 -8.08 3.06
N TRP A 200 -4.30 -7.84 3.72
CA TRP A 200 -4.16 -8.12 5.14
C TRP A 200 -5.13 -7.29 5.99
N PHE A 201 -5.26 -6.01 5.68
CA PHE A 201 -6.15 -5.08 6.39
C PHE A 201 -7.63 -5.42 6.16
N PHE A 202 -8.02 -5.76 4.93
CA PHE A 202 -9.37 -6.20 4.58
C PHE A 202 -9.83 -7.42 5.39
N ASP A 203 -8.96 -8.40 5.59
CA ASP A 203 -9.31 -9.60 6.36
C ASP A 203 -9.56 -9.26 7.84
N ILE A 204 -8.74 -8.41 8.43
CA ILE A 204 -8.70 -8.20 9.88
C ILE A 204 -9.59 -7.06 10.37
N VAL A 205 -10.04 -6.17 9.49
CA VAL A 205 -10.81 -4.99 9.90
C VAL A 205 -12.24 -5.39 10.31
N PRO A 206 -12.74 -5.00 11.50
CA PRO A 206 -14.08 -5.38 11.94
C PRO A 206 -15.22 -4.61 11.27
N SER A 207 -14.96 -3.44 10.68
CA SER A 207 -16.01 -2.56 10.15
C SER A 207 -16.39 -2.97 8.73
N LEU A 208 -17.67 -3.29 8.53
CA LEU A 208 -18.24 -3.54 7.20
C LEU A 208 -18.11 -2.30 6.30
N LYS A 209 -18.32 -1.10 6.84
CA LYS A 209 -18.17 0.15 6.10
C LYS A 209 -16.74 0.29 5.54
N VAL A 210 -15.73 0.08 6.38
CA VAL A 210 -14.32 0.15 5.96
C VAL A 210 -14.00 -0.91 4.91
N LYS A 211 -14.56 -2.13 5.02
CA LYS A 211 -14.41 -3.17 3.98
C LYS A 211 -15.05 -2.75 2.65
N THR A 212 -16.24 -2.15 2.69
CA THR A 212 -16.91 -1.60 1.50
C THR A 212 -16.07 -0.49 0.87
N ASP A 213 -15.56 0.45 1.66
CA ASP A 213 -14.75 1.57 1.16
C ASP A 213 -13.42 1.07 0.56
N LEU A 214 -12.80 0.04 1.14
CA LEU A 214 -11.63 -0.63 0.57
C LEU A 214 -11.94 -1.33 -0.75
N PHE A 215 -13.09 -2.00 -0.84
CA PHE A 215 -13.54 -2.66 -2.07
C PHE A 215 -13.76 -1.63 -3.17
N GLU A 216 -14.52 -0.57 -2.93
CA GLU A 216 -14.80 0.48 -3.90
C GLU A 216 -13.52 1.20 -4.33
N MET A 217 -12.65 1.55 -3.39
CA MET A 217 -11.35 2.17 -3.69
C MET A 217 -10.45 1.27 -4.53
N THR A 218 -10.41 -0.04 -4.23
CA THR A 218 -9.63 -1.01 -5.01
C THR A 218 -10.21 -1.17 -6.41
N LYS A 219 -11.54 -1.26 -6.52
CA LYS A 219 -12.26 -1.39 -7.78
C LYS A 219 -12.04 -0.14 -8.65
N GLU A 220 -12.29 1.06 -8.13
CA GLU A 220 -12.03 2.33 -8.82
C GLU A 220 -10.59 2.38 -9.37
N PHE A 221 -9.61 2.02 -8.53
CA PHE A 221 -8.21 2.00 -8.93
C PHE A 221 -7.94 1.03 -10.08
N CYS A 222 -8.44 -0.21 -10.01
CA CYS A 222 -8.23 -1.21 -11.06
C CYS A 222 -8.71 -0.73 -12.43
N PHE A 223 -9.91 -0.14 -12.48
CA PHE A 223 -10.52 0.32 -13.73
C PHE A 223 -9.81 1.55 -14.31
N LYS A 224 -9.15 2.36 -13.47
CA LYS A 224 -8.27 3.47 -13.88
C LYS A 224 -6.88 2.99 -14.33
N HIS A 225 -6.37 1.89 -13.75
CA HIS A 225 -5.00 1.42 -13.92
C HIS A 225 -4.93 -0.03 -14.43
N VAL A 226 -5.38 -0.27 -15.67
CA VAL A 226 -5.53 -1.61 -16.28
C VAL A 226 -4.27 -2.48 -16.18
N SER A 227 -3.09 -1.87 -16.33
CA SER A 227 -1.81 -2.59 -16.32
C SER A 227 -1.31 -2.95 -14.91
N ASP A 228 -1.96 -2.50 -13.84
CA ASP A 228 -1.51 -2.75 -12.46
C ASP A 228 -1.90 -4.16 -11.99
N CYS A 229 -0.98 -5.11 -12.16
CA CYS A 229 -1.25 -6.51 -11.81
C CYS A 229 -1.55 -6.72 -10.31
N SER A 230 -1.03 -5.87 -9.43
CA SER A 230 -1.16 -6.03 -7.98
C SER A 230 -2.53 -5.57 -7.48
N SER A 231 -3.10 -4.52 -8.08
CA SER A 231 -4.46 -4.07 -7.78
C SER A 231 -5.48 -5.10 -8.26
N TRP A 232 -5.36 -5.62 -9.49
CA TRP A 232 -6.27 -6.65 -10.02
C TRP A 232 -6.23 -7.95 -9.24
N ASP A 233 -5.04 -8.41 -8.81
CA ASP A 233 -4.92 -9.55 -7.89
C ASP A 233 -5.63 -9.29 -6.55
N THR A 234 -5.58 -8.04 -6.06
CA THR A 234 -6.23 -7.64 -4.81
C THR A 234 -7.75 -7.54 -4.94
N LEU A 235 -8.27 -7.01 -6.06
CA LEU A 235 -9.70 -7.02 -6.34
C LEU A 235 -10.23 -8.44 -6.39
N GLY A 236 -9.57 -9.32 -7.16
CA GLY A 236 -9.92 -10.74 -7.21
C GLY A 236 -9.84 -11.39 -5.84
N TYR A 237 -8.84 -11.06 -5.03
CA TYR A 237 -8.74 -11.53 -3.64
C TYR A 237 -9.96 -11.14 -2.79
N ILE A 238 -10.31 -9.85 -2.76
CA ILE A 238 -11.41 -9.30 -1.96
C ILE A 238 -12.73 -9.97 -2.32
N VAL A 239 -13.04 -10.06 -3.62
CA VAL A 239 -14.28 -10.67 -4.10
C VAL A 239 -14.34 -12.17 -3.75
N SER A 240 -13.22 -12.88 -3.89
CA SER A 240 -13.12 -14.31 -3.56
C SER A 240 -13.17 -14.61 -2.06
N HIS A 241 -12.73 -13.69 -1.20
CA HIS A 241 -12.61 -13.87 0.27
C HIS A 241 -13.63 -13.02 1.04
N GLN A 242 -14.69 -12.59 0.38
CA GLN A 242 -15.67 -11.66 0.96
C GLN A 242 -16.38 -12.25 2.20
N GLN A 243 -16.57 -13.58 2.25
CA GLN A 243 -17.23 -14.32 3.33
C GLN A 243 -16.25 -15.07 4.24
N GLU A 244 -15.04 -15.36 3.77
CA GLU A 244 -14.06 -16.17 4.47
C GLU A 244 -12.75 -15.43 4.63
N ASN A 245 -12.32 -15.27 5.87
CA ASN A 245 -11.04 -14.68 6.14
C ASN A 245 -9.90 -15.60 5.77
N ASN A 246 -8.82 -15.03 5.25
CA ASN A 246 -7.60 -15.77 5.08
C ASN A 246 -6.95 -16.11 6.44
N LYS A 247 -6.87 -17.42 6.72
CA LYS A 247 -6.27 -17.97 7.95
C LYS A 247 -4.85 -17.47 8.20
N PHE A 248 -4.07 -17.23 7.14
CA PHE A 248 -2.70 -16.73 7.27
C PHE A 248 -2.68 -15.29 7.80
N ASN A 249 -3.50 -14.39 7.26
CA ASN A 249 -3.55 -12.99 7.69
C ASN A 249 -4.05 -12.88 9.14
N PHE A 250 -5.06 -13.68 9.52
CA PHE A 250 -5.50 -13.77 10.92
C PHE A 250 -4.42 -14.31 11.85
N LYS A 251 -3.68 -15.34 11.44
CA LYS A 251 -2.56 -15.88 12.23
C LYS A 251 -1.46 -14.82 12.42
N ASN A 252 -1.15 -14.07 11.37
CA ASN A 252 -0.18 -12.98 11.43
C ASN A 252 -0.63 -11.85 12.38
N TYR A 253 -1.89 -11.41 12.27
CA TYR A 253 -2.51 -10.44 13.19
C TYR A 253 -2.43 -10.92 14.63
N THR A 254 -2.88 -12.15 14.90
CA THR A 254 -2.88 -12.73 16.25
C THR A 254 -1.47 -12.86 16.82
N PHE A 255 -0.49 -13.21 15.98
CA PHE A 255 0.91 -13.28 16.39
C PHE A 255 1.44 -11.90 16.82
N LEU A 256 1.21 -10.86 16.02
CA LEU A 256 1.63 -9.49 16.34
C LEU A 256 0.94 -8.97 17.60
N GLN A 257 -0.36 -9.21 17.72
CA GLN A 257 -1.15 -8.84 18.89
C GLN A 257 -0.59 -9.47 20.17
N LYS A 258 -0.32 -10.78 20.16
CA LYS A 258 0.29 -11.48 21.31
C LYS A 258 1.66 -10.94 21.67
N ARG A 259 2.48 -10.57 20.66
CA ARG A 259 3.81 -9.95 20.87
C ARG A 259 3.70 -8.63 21.63
N TYR A 260 2.72 -7.78 21.33
CA TYR A 260 2.57 -6.50 22.02
C TYR A 260 1.84 -6.62 23.35
N GLN A 261 0.91 -7.58 23.51
CA GLN A 261 0.24 -7.83 24.79
C GLN A 261 1.19 -8.36 25.87
N SER A 262 2.21 -9.14 25.49
CA SER A 262 3.22 -9.62 26.44
C SER A 262 4.21 -8.54 26.86
N ASN A 263 4.19 -7.36 26.23
CA ASN A 263 5.06 -6.26 26.59
C ASN A 263 4.54 -5.55 27.84
N LYS A 264 5.14 -5.87 28.99
CA LYS A 264 4.77 -5.34 30.32
C LYS A 264 4.80 -3.81 30.39
N ASN A 265 5.55 -3.13 29.52
CA ASN A 265 5.68 -1.67 29.55
C ASN A 265 4.44 -0.94 29.02
N LEU A 266 3.56 -1.61 28.26
CA LEU A 266 2.43 -0.94 27.59
C LEU A 266 1.17 -0.82 28.46
N ASN A 267 1.09 -1.45 29.64
CA ASN A 267 -0.07 -1.44 30.55
C ASN A 267 -1.41 -1.41 29.78
N THR A 268 -1.63 -2.37 28.89
CA THR A 268 -2.82 -2.43 28.04
C THR A 268 -3.90 -3.25 28.74
N SER A 269 -5.05 -2.63 29.01
CA SER A 269 -6.22 -3.25 29.66
C SER A 269 -7.22 -3.88 28.67
N VAL A 270 -7.01 -3.71 27.36
CA VAL A 270 -7.94 -4.20 26.34
C VAL A 270 -7.56 -5.62 25.92
N ASN A 271 -8.34 -6.61 26.38
CA ASN A 271 -8.34 -7.95 25.80
C ASN A 271 -8.91 -7.86 24.39
N LEU A 272 -8.03 -7.65 23.42
CA LEU A 272 -8.40 -7.66 22.02
C LEU A 272 -8.70 -9.09 21.60
N THR A 273 -9.98 -9.47 21.63
CA THR A 273 -10.45 -10.62 20.86
C THR A 273 -10.19 -10.31 19.38
N PRO A 274 -9.79 -11.31 18.56
CA PRO A 274 -9.80 -11.12 17.12
C PRO A 274 -11.17 -10.56 16.73
N PRO A 275 -11.22 -9.46 15.96
CA PRO A 275 -12.50 -8.91 15.56
C PRO A 275 -13.34 -10.01 14.92
N ALA A 276 -14.59 -10.16 15.37
CA ALA A 276 -15.55 -11.00 14.67
C ALA A 276 -15.64 -10.42 13.25
N SER A 277 -15.07 -11.13 12.28
CA SER A 277 -15.02 -10.59 10.93
C SER A 277 -16.42 -10.44 10.40
N MET A 278 -16.78 -9.21 10.06
CA MET A 278 -17.97 -8.95 9.29
C MET A 278 -17.70 -9.39 7.85
N ALA A 279 -18.52 -10.32 7.36
CA ALA A 279 -18.50 -10.71 5.97
C ALA A 279 -19.03 -9.55 5.11
N LEU A 280 -18.32 -9.26 4.02
CA LEU A 280 -18.81 -8.35 2.99
C LEU A 280 -19.61 -9.19 2.00
N THR A 281 -20.89 -8.86 1.79
CA THR A 281 -21.73 -9.55 0.80
C THR A 281 -21.75 -8.74 -0.49
N LEU A 282 -21.17 -9.31 -1.53
CA LEU A 282 -21.07 -8.76 -2.88
C LEU A 282 -21.85 -9.64 -3.84
N ASP A 283 -22.55 -9.01 -4.78
CA ASP A 283 -23.14 -9.69 -5.92
C ASP A 283 -22.03 -10.09 -6.92
N ILE A 284 -21.58 -11.35 -6.81
CA ILE A 284 -20.47 -11.88 -7.62
C ILE A 284 -20.85 -11.91 -9.11
N GLU A 285 -22.10 -12.24 -9.45
CA GLU A 285 -22.56 -12.28 -10.84
C GLU A 285 -22.52 -10.88 -11.46
N SER A 286 -22.99 -9.87 -10.72
CA SER A 286 -22.90 -8.47 -11.14
C SER A 286 -21.46 -8.03 -11.39
N ILE A 287 -20.53 -8.39 -10.49
CA ILE A 287 -19.10 -8.08 -10.66
C ILE A 287 -18.51 -8.80 -11.89
N ILE A 288 -18.83 -10.08 -12.10
CA ILE A 288 -18.39 -10.82 -13.29
C ILE A 288 -18.89 -10.13 -14.56
N ASN A 289 -20.17 -9.76 -14.60
CA ASN A 289 -20.78 -9.08 -15.74
C ASN A 289 -20.14 -7.71 -16.01
N GLU A 290 -19.81 -6.97 -14.96
CA GLU A 290 -19.11 -5.69 -15.07
C GLU A 290 -17.69 -5.85 -15.64
N LEU A 291 -16.94 -6.85 -15.17
CA LEU A 291 -15.60 -7.16 -15.70
C LEU A 291 -15.66 -7.60 -17.16
N VAL A 292 -16.62 -8.45 -17.53
CA VAL A 292 -16.84 -8.86 -18.92
C VAL A 292 -17.17 -7.65 -19.79
N ARG A 293 -18.11 -6.81 -19.34
CA ARG A 293 -18.47 -5.57 -20.05
C ARG A 293 -17.26 -4.66 -20.23
N TYR A 294 -16.42 -4.52 -19.21
CA TYR A 294 -15.20 -3.73 -19.28
C TYR A 294 -14.23 -4.28 -20.34
N ILE A 295 -14.01 -5.60 -20.33
CA ILE A 295 -13.19 -6.30 -21.34
C ILE A 295 -13.77 -6.07 -22.74
N ASP A 296 -15.09 -6.09 -22.91
CA ASP A 296 -15.72 -5.91 -24.22
C ASP A 296 -15.69 -4.47 -24.74
N LEU A 297 -15.74 -3.48 -23.84
CA LEU A 297 -15.75 -2.06 -24.20
C LEU A 297 -14.35 -1.50 -24.48
N LEU A 298 -13.31 -2.06 -23.87
CA LEU A 298 -11.95 -1.52 -23.95
C LEU A 298 -10.95 -2.57 -24.45
N PRO A 299 -9.96 -2.16 -25.28
CA PRO A 299 -8.92 -3.07 -25.73
C PRO A 299 -7.96 -3.40 -24.58
N VAL A 300 -8.33 -4.39 -23.76
CA VAL A 300 -7.48 -4.91 -22.67
C VAL A 300 -6.30 -5.68 -23.27
N LYS A 301 -5.09 -5.13 -23.13
CA LYS A 301 -3.85 -5.65 -23.72
C LYS A 301 -3.03 -6.52 -22.78
N ASP A 302 -3.40 -6.55 -21.50
CA ASP A 302 -2.70 -7.24 -20.44
C ASP A 302 -3.54 -8.37 -19.86
N TRP A 303 -2.87 -9.38 -19.30
CA TRP A 303 -3.51 -10.54 -18.69
C TRP A 303 -4.18 -10.23 -17.34
N THR A 304 -3.92 -9.06 -16.75
CA THR A 304 -4.29 -8.68 -15.38
C THR A 304 -5.78 -8.80 -15.08
N VAL A 305 -6.64 -8.22 -15.92
CA VAL A 305 -8.11 -8.26 -15.75
C VAL A 305 -8.63 -9.70 -15.86
N PHE A 306 -8.07 -10.48 -16.78
CA PHE A 306 -8.46 -11.88 -16.98
C PHE A 306 -8.04 -12.77 -15.81
N VAL A 307 -6.90 -12.49 -15.15
CA VAL A 307 -6.52 -13.16 -13.90
C VAL A 307 -7.53 -12.88 -12.80
N CYS A 308 -7.92 -11.60 -12.63
CA CYS A 308 -8.94 -11.22 -11.66
C CYS A 308 -10.25 -11.98 -11.91
N LEU A 309 -10.74 -11.96 -13.15
CA LEU A 309 -11.96 -12.65 -13.55
C LEU A 309 -11.87 -14.17 -13.32
N SER A 310 -10.76 -14.79 -13.73
CA SER A 310 -10.53 -16.23 -13.55
C SER A 310 -10.51 -16.62 -12.08
N ARG A 311 -9.87 -15.81 -11.24
CA ARG A 311 -9.82 -16.01 -9.78
C ARG A 311 -11.23 -15.99 -9.18
N ILE A 312 -12.05 -15.01 -9.54
CA ILE A 312 -13.42 -14.86 -9.04
C ILE A 312 -14.30 -16.05 -9.45
N ILE A 313 -14.26 -16.44 -10.73
CA ILE A 313 -14.98 -17.61 -11.27
C ILE A 313 -14.59 -18.88 -10.51
N ASN A 314 -13.29 -19.14 -10.39
CA ASN A 314 -12.77 -20.34 -9.76
C ASN A 314 -13.11 -20.41 -8.26
N SER A 315 -13.07 -19.29 -7.54
CA SER A 315 -13.41 -19.26 -6.11
C SER A 315 -14.90 -19.38 -5.84
N SER A 316 -15.73 -18.76 -6.69
CA SER A 316 -17.19 -18.73 -6.51
C SER A 316 -17.88 -19.98 -7.05
N LYS A 317 -17.20 -20.76 -7.90
CA LYS A 317 -17.76 -21.89 -8.67
C LYS A 317 -18.91 -21.46 -9.60
N ILE A 318 -19.00 -20.17 -9.92
CA ILE A 318 -19.94 -19.63 -10.91
C ILE A 318 -19.31 -19.80 -12.29
N SER A 319 -20.01 -20.48 -13.20
CA SER A 319 -19.57 -20.61 -14.58
C SER A 319 -19.76 -19.30 -15.36
N LEU A 320 -18.84 -18.99 -16.27
CA LEU A 320 -19.07 -17.92 -17.24
C LEU A 320 -20.30 -18.26 -18.10
N ASP A 321 -21.17 -17.27 -18.31
CA ASP A 321 -22.38 -17.43 -19.13
C ASP A 321 -22.04 -17.95 -20.54
N ASN A 322 -22.81 -18.93 -21.02
CA ASN A 322 -22.62 -19.58 -22.31
C ASN A 322 -22.75 -18.59 -23.49
N HIS A 323 -23.60 -17.57 -23.38
CA HIS A 323 -23.74 -16.50 -24.35
C HIS A 323 -22.45 -15.67 -24.44
N ILE A 324 -21.84 -15.30 -23.30
CA ILE A 324 -20.56 -14.57 -23.28
C ILE A 324 -19.48 -15.41 -23.94
N ARG A 325 -19.38 -16.69 -23.56
CA ARG A 325 -18.41 -17.63 -24.15
C ARG A 325 -18.57 -17.73 -25.67
N LYS A 326 -19.81 -17.91 -26.15
CA LYS A 326 -20.12 -18.00 -27.58
C LYS A 326 -19.78 -16.70 -28.32
N CYS A 327 -20.11 -15.54 -27.73
CA CYS A 327 -19.81 -14.23 -28.28
C CYS A 327 -18.31 -14.02 -28.45
N TRP A 328 -17.51 -14.31 -27.41
CA TRP A 328 -16.06 -14.17 -27.48
C TRP A 328 -15.43 -15.13 -28.49
N LEU A 329 -15.90 -16.38 -28.58
CA LEU A 329 -15.44 -17.32 -29.60
C LEU A 329 -15.72 -16.83 -31.02
N ASP A 330 -16.91 -16.29 -31.28
CA ASP A 330 -17.29 -15.72 -32.59
C ASP A 330 -16.44 -14.49 -32.93
N GLN A 331 -16.19 -13.59 -31.98
CA GLN A 331 -15.30 -12.45 -32.16
C GLN A 331 -13.87 -12.87 -32.49
N ILE A 332 -13.32 -13.85 -31.76
CA ILE A 332 -11.99 -14.41 -31.99
C ILE A 332 -11.92 -15.03 -33.38
N SER A 333 -12.91 -15.85 -33.78
CA SER A 333 -12.95 -16.47 -35.10
C SER A 333 -12.94 -15.42 -36.20
N LYS A 334 -13.85 -14.44 -36.13
CA LYS A 334 -13.94 -13.35 -37.11
C LYS A 334 -12.65 -12.55 -37.23
N PHE A 335 -11.93 -12.37 -36.11
CA PHE A 335 -10.63 -11.73 -36.13
C PHE A 335 -9.59 -12.61 -36.84
N GLU A 336 -9.47 -13.89 -36.46
CA GLU A 336 -8.50 -14.82 -37.05
C GLU A 336 -8.76 -15.07 -38.55
N ASP A 337 -10.02 -15.05 -39.00
CA ASP A 337 -10.38 -15.18 -40.42
C ASP A 337 -9.86 -14.00 -41.25
N ARG A 338 -9.85 -12.79 -40.67
CA ARG A 338 -9.40 -11.56 -41.34
C ARG A 338 -7.91 -11.29 -41.21
N GLN A 339 -7.34 -11.69 -40.08
CA GLN A 339 -6.01 -11.27 -39.64
C GLN A 339 -5.04 -12.47 -39.52
N GLY A 340 -5.49 -13.70 -39.73
CA GLY A 340 -4.70 -14.89 -39.48
C GLY A 340 -4.68 -15.28 -38.01
N SER A 341 -4.24 -16.52 -37.74
CA SER A 341 -4.28 -17.11 -36.40
C SER A 341 -3.38 -16.37 -35.39
N ILE A 342 -3.88 -16.25 -34.17
CA ILE A 342 -3.14 -15.64 -33.05
C ILE A 342 -2.05 -16.61 -32.59
N SER A 343 -0.81 -16.13 -32.60
CA SER A 343 0.37 -16.87 -32.16
C SER A 343 0.70 -16.62 -30.69
N TYR A 344 1.33 -17.59 -30.04
CA TYR A 344 1.68 -17.53 -28.62
C TYR A 344 3.15 -17.88 -28.38
N LYS A 345 3.77 -17.24 -27.37
CA LYS A 345 5.05 -17.63 -26.78
C LYS A 345 4.91 -17.65 -25.28
N ASN A 346 5.24 -18.78 -24.66
CA ASN A 346 5.07 -18.99 -23.22
C ASN A 346 3.65 -18.63 -22.74
N MET A 347 2.63 -19.08 -23.50
CA MET A 347 1.20 -18.78 -23.26
C MET A 347 0.79 -17.30 -23.42
N ASN A 348 1.69 -16.40 -23.81
CA ASN A 348 1.36 -15.00 -24.04
C ASN A 348 1.14 -14.77 -25.54
N PRO A 349 0.06 -14.07 -25.95
CA PRO A 349 -0.16 -13.72 -27.34
C PRO A 349 0.96 -12.82 -27.85
N ILE A 350 1.39 -13.02 -29.10
CA ILE A 350 2.45 -12.25 -29.73
C ILE A 350 1.88 -11.50 -30.92
N VAL A 351 2.26 -10.23 -31.04
CA VAL A 351 2.00 -9.41 -32.23
C VAL A 351 3.01 -9.79 -33.33
N PRO A 352 2.57 -10.27 -34.50
CA PRO A 352 3.48 -10.54 -35.62
C PRO A 352 4.25 -9.29 -36.05
N LEU A 353 5.51 -9.44 -36.47
CA LEU A 353 6.35 -8.33 -36.92
C LEU A 353 5.68 -7.49 -38.02
N SER A 354 4.98 -8.14 -38.95
CA SER A 354 4.23 -7.49 -40.04
C SER A 354 3.06 -6.62 -39.58
N LYS A 355 2.70 -6.66 -38.29
CA LYS A 355 1.54 -5.96 -37.70
C LYS A 355 1.94 -5.04 -36.54
N MET A 356 3.24 -4.89 -36.27
CA MET A 356 3.70 -4.05 -35.16
C MET A 356 3.44 -2.57 -35.41
N ASP A 357 3.53 -2.13 -36.67
CA ASP A 357 3.35 -0.71 -37.04
C ASP A 357 1.88 -0.27 -37.03
N ASP A 358 0.93 -1.21 -37.13
CA ASP A 358 -0.49 -0.92 -36.96
C ASP A 358 -0.88 -1.12 -35.49
N LEU A 359 -0.91 -0.02 -34.74
CA LEU A 359 -1.28 -0.01 -33.33
C LEU A 359 -2.68 -0.58 -33.08
N THR A 360 -3.62 -0.41 -34.02
CA THR A 360 -5.00 -0.90 -33.86
C THR A 360 -5.02 -2.42 -33.94
N ILE A 361 -4.40 -2.98 -35.00
CA ILE A 361 -4.31 -4.42 -35.19
C ILE A 361 -3.48 -5.07 -34.09
N SER A 362 -2.34 -4.47 -33.71
CA SER A 362 -1.49 -4.91 -32.60
C SER A 362 -2.27 -5.04 -31.29
N ASN A 363 -3.07 -4.03 -30.95
CA ASN A 363 -3.92 -4.06 -29.76
C ASN A 363 -4.99 -5.16 -29.83
N GLN A 364 -5.61 -5.35 -31.00
CA GLN A 364 -6.61 -6.38 -31.21
C GLN A 364 -6.02 -7.79 -31.11
N VAL A 365 -4.80 -8.03 -31.63
CA VAL A 365 -4.10 -9.31 -31.48
C VAL A 365 -3.94 -9.66 -30.01
N LEU A 366 -3.48 -8.71 -29.18
CA LEU A 366 -3.32 -8.92 -27.74
C LEU A 366 -4.68 -9.16 -27.06
N HIS A 367 -5.65 -8.30 -27.34
CA HIS A 367 -6.99 -8.36 -26.75
C HIS A 367 -7.69 -9.71 -27.01
N PHE A 368 -7.79 -10.12 -28.28
CA PHE A 368 -8.41 -11.40 -28.64
C PHE A 368 -7.54 -12.58 -28.22
N GLY A 369 -6.21 -12.41 -28.21
CA GLY A 369 -5.29 -13.43 -27.75
C GLY A 369 -5.47 -13.77 -26.27
N TRP A 370 -5.72 -12.75 -25.44
CA TRP A 370 -6.05 -12.92 -24.03
C TRP A 370 -7.45 -13.49 -23.81
N LYS A 371 -8.48 -13.04 -24.54
CA LYS A 371 -9.81 -13.69 -24.53
C LYS A 371 -9.69 -15.19 -24.87
N LYS A 372 -8.96 -15.52 -25.94
CA LYS A 372 -8.74 -16.90 -26.39
C LYS A 372 -7.98 -17.73 -25.35
N ARG A 373 -6.98 -17.15 -24.67
CA ARG A 373 -6.28 -17.82 -23.56
C ARG A 373 -7.23 -18.08 -22.40
N PHE A 374 -7.98 -17.05 -21.98
CA PHE A 374 -8.91 -17.14 -20.87
C PHE A 374 -9.94 -18.24 -21.06
N LEU A 375 -10.58 -18.32 -22.22
CA LEU A 375 -11.56 -19.36 -22.55
C LEU A 375 -11.00 -20.80 -22.54
N LYS A 376 -9.67 -20.96 -22.61
CA LYS A 376 -9.00 -22.27 -22.47
C LYS A 376 -8.67 -22.63 -21.03
N THR A 377 -8.68 -21.65 -20.12
CA THR A 377 -8.26 -21.81 -18.72
C THR A 377 -9.41 -21.92 -17.74
N ILE A 378 -10.63 -21.58 -18.15
CA ILE A 378 -11.85 -21.66 -17.33
C ILE A 378 -12.74 -22.84 -17.72
#